data_AF-A0A963R1J0-F1
#
_entry.id   AF-A0A963R1J0-F1
#
_cell.length_a   1.000
_cell.length_b   1.000
_cell.length_c   1.000
_cell.angle_alpha   90.00
_cell.angle_beta   90.00
_cell.angle_gamma   90.00
#
_symmetry.space_group_name_H-M   'P 1'
#
loop_
_entity.id
_entity.type
_entity.pdbx_description
1 polymer ?
#
loop_
_entity_poly.entity_id
_entity_poly.type
_entity_poly.pdbx_seq_one_letter_code
_entity_poly.pdbx_strand_id
1 'polypeptide(L)'
;MSALALVSALLGAPVAAQQQPASQPELAESARQEANPALWKVSDADTTIYLFGTIHLLPKGIDWYHGKVESAFEQADELVTEIPEGAEAEAPALVVRLGMLPSGESLRTQMDADERTKYEAALAGQGL
;
A
#
# COMPACT_ATOMS: atom_id res chain seq x y z
N MET A 1 -17.46 -80.08 17.16
CA MET A 1 -16.87 -79.84 18.50
C MET A 1 -15.41 -79.51 18.30
N SER A 2 -15.02 -78.25 18.49
CA SER A 2 -13.72 -77.80 19.01
C SER A 2 -13.61 -76.30 18.80
N ALA A 3 -13.54 -75.61 19.93
CA ALA A 3 -13.38 -74.18 20.04
C ALA A 3 -11.92 -73.78 19.78
N LEU A 4 -11.71 -72.66 19.09
CA LEU A 4 -10.56 -71.81 19.37
C LEU A 4 -11.07 -70.38 19.51
N ALA A 5 -11.10 -69.92 20.75
CA ALA A 5 -11.28 -68.54 21.11
C ALA A 5 -9.98 -67.79 20.76
N LEU A 6 -10.05 -66.84 19.84
CA LEU A 6 -8.97 -65.89 19.61
C LEU A 6 -9.25 -64.64 20.44
N VAL A 7 -8.49 -64.48 21.52
CA VAL A 7 -8.42 -63.23 22.29
C VAL A 7 -7.72 -62.20 21.40
N SER A 8 -8.48 -61.27 20.83
CA SER A 8 -7.91 -60.08 20.19
C SER A 8 -7.78 -58.98 21.22
N ALA A 9 -6.55 -58.60 21.51
CA ALA A 9 -6.19 -57.51 22.40
C ALA A 9 -6.78 -56.18 21.90
N LEU A 10 -7.56 -55.51 22.75
CA LEU A 10 -7.96 -54.12 22.58
C LEU A 10 -6.74 -53.22 22.81
N LEU A 11 -6.02 -52.90 21.74
CA LEU A 11 -5.09 -51.77 21.70
C LEU A 11 -5.93 -50.51 21.51
N GLY A 12 -6.15 -49.78 22.61
CA GLY A 12 -6.72 -48.43 22.56
C GLY A 12 -5.82 -47.51 21.76
N ALA A 13 -6.23 -47.16 20.55
CA ALA A 13 -5.63 -46.07 19.81
C ALA A 13 -5.99 -44.75 20.51
N PRO A 14 -5.04 -43.82 20.69
CA PRO A 14 -5.40 -42.49 21.14
C PRO A 14 -6.28 -41.88 20.05
N VAL A 15 -7.49 -41.47 20.44
CA VAL A 15 -8.28 -40.54 19.63
C VAL A 15 -7.43 -39.28 19.56
N ALA A 16 -6.69 -39.11 18.46
CA ALA A 16 -6.15 -37.82 18.10
C ALA A 16 -7.37 -36.93 17.89
N ALA A 17 -7.67 -36.11 18.90
CA ALA A 17 -8.63 -35.04 18.75
C ALA A 17 -8.18 -34.22 17.54
N GLN A 18 -8.87 -34.36 16.41
CA GLN A 18 -8.76 -33.37 15.36
C GLN A 18 -9.30 -32.09 15.96
N GLN A 19 -8.38 -31.25 16.44
CA GLN A 19 -8.67 -29.86 16.71
C GLN A 19 -9.07 -29.29 15.35
N GLN A 20 -10.37 -29.19 15.12
CA GLN A 20 -10.93 -28.30 14.11
C GLN A 20 -10.15 -26.99 14.28
N PRO A 21 -9.44 -26.49 13.24
CA PRO A 21 -8.84 -25.18 13.35
C PRO A 21 -9.96 -24.24 13.77
N ALA A 22 -9.79 -23.63 14.95
CA ALA A 22 -10.76 -22.68 15.45
C ALA A 22 -10.99 -21.69 14.33
N SER A 23 -12.24 -21.55 13.88
CA SER A 23 -12.63 -20.47 13.00
C SER A 23 -12.14 -19.20 13.67
N GLN A 24 -11.06 -18.62 13.15
CA GLN A 24 -10.65 -17.30 13.62
C GLN A 24 -11.89 -16.41 13.46
N PRO A 25 -12.21 -15.56 14.44
CA PRO A 25 -13.22 -14.55 14.19
C PRO A 25 -12.74 -13.81 12.93
N GLU A 26 -13.48 -13.96 11.83
CA GLU A 26 -13.42 -12.98 10.75
C GLU A 26 -13.60 -11.65 11.47
N LEU A 27 -12.53 -10.87 11.51
CA LEU A 27 -12.65 -9.46 11.87
C LEU A 27 -13.74 -8.95 10.95
N ALA A 28 -14.92 -8.68 11.54
CA ALA A 28 -16.08 -8.21 10.81
C ALA A 28 -15.57 -7.17 9.82
N GLU A 29 -15.80 -7.42 8.52
CA GLU A 29 -15.29 -6.58 7.44
C GLU A 29 -15.78 -5.17 7.73
N SER A 30 -14.90 -4.36 8.32
CA SER A 30 -15.14 -2.95 8.57
C SER A 30 -15.58 -2.38 7.24
N ALA A 31 -16.79 -1.81 7.18
CA ALA A 31 -17.31 -1.21 5.97
C ALA A 31 -16.19 -0.38 5.34
N ARG A 32 -15.80 -0.72 4.10
CA ARG A 32 -14.72 0.01 3.44
C ARG A 32 -15.14 1.47 3.35
N GLN A 33 -14.26 2.35 3.78
CA GLN A 33 -14.49 3.77 3.65
C GLN A 33 -14.27 4.15 2.19
N GLU A 34 -15.34 4.55 1.52
CA GLU A 34 -15.26 5.06 0.16
C GLU A 34 -14.46 6.38 0.13
N ALA A 35 -13.55 6.47 -0.83
CA ALA A 35 -12.75 7.64 -1.14
C ALA A 35 -12.89 7.99 -2.63
N ASN A 36 -13.06 9.27 -2.92
CA ASN A 36 -13.20 9.77 -4.29
C ASN A 36 -12.03 10.72 -4.59
N PRO A 37 -10.82 10.19 -4.86
CA PRO A 37 -9.64 10.99 -5.09
C PRO A 37 -9.78 11.86 -6.35
N ALA A 38 -9.04 12.97 -6.38
CA ALA A 38 -9.01 13.85 -7.54
C ALA A 38 -8.33 13.15 -8.72
N LEU A 39 -8.93 13.29 -9.90
CA LEU A 39 -8.38 12.84 -11.18
C LEU A 39 -8.43 14.01 -12.15
N TRP A 40 -7.27 14.39 -12.67
CA TRP A 40 -7.15 15.50 -13.63
C TRP A 40 -7.03 14.94 -15.03
N LYS A 41 -7.76 15.52 -15.99
CA LYS A 41 -7.68 15.14 -17.40
C LYS A 41 -7.12 16.29 -18.21
N VAL A 42 -6.12 15.98 -19.04
CA VAL A 42 -5.60 16.85 -20.09
C VAL A 42 -5.78 16.11 -21.41
N SER A 43 -6.39 16.72 -22.41
CA SER A 43 -6.62 16.05 -23.69
C SER A 43 -6.64 17.02 -24.85
N ASP A 44 -6.24 16.52 -26.02
CA ASP A 44 -6.37 17.19 -27.32
C ASP A 44 -7.12 16.29 -28.32
N ALA A 45 -6.78 16.38 -29.61
CA ALA A 45 -7.48 15.66 -30.68
C ALA A 45 -7.22 14.15 -30.68
N ASP A 46 -6.05 13.71 -30.23
CA ASP A 46 -5.62 12.31 -30.30
C ASP A 46 -4.99 11.78 -29.00
N THR A 47 -4.73 12.66 -28.02
CA THR A 47 -4.06 12.31 -26.78
C THR A 47 -4.95 12.62 -25.58
N THR A 48 -5.02 11.69 -24.63
CA THR A 48 -5.61 11.92 -23.31
C THR A 48 -4.62 11.48 -22.24
N ILE A 49 -4.27 12.40 -21.35
CA ILE A 49 -3.44 12.16 -20.18
C ILE A 49 -4.31 12.34 -18.94
N TYR A 50 -4.30 11.32 -18.08
CA TYR A 50 -4.85 11.43 -16.74
C TYR A 50 -3.71 11.60 -15.74
N LEU A 51 -3.80 12.64 -14.91
CA LEU A 51 -2.89 12.82 -13.77
C LEU A 51 -3.62 12.43 -12.49
N PHE A 52 -3.09 11.40 -11.84
CA PHE A 52 -3.61 10.82 -10.62
C PHE A 52 -2.52 10.84 -9.53
N GLY A 53 -2.89 11.27 -8.33
CA GLY A 53 -1.95 11.31 -7.20
C GLY A 53 -1.65 9.90 -6.68
N THR A 54 -0.36 9.60 -6.46
CA THR A 54 0.07 8.33 -5.86
C THR A 54 0.17 8.45 -4.34
N ILE A 55 -0.13 7.35 -3.64
CA ILE A 55 0.10 7.21 -2.20
C ILE A 55 0.97 5.97 -2.00
N HIS A 56 2.14 6.15 -1.40
CA HIS A 56 3.08 5.04 -1.19
C HIS A 56 2.58 4.01 -0.17
N LEU A 57 1.70 4.41 0.75
CA LEU A 57 1.13 3.56 1.80
C LEU A 57 -0.36 3.89 1.99
N LEU A 58 -1.23 3.13 1.34
CA LEU A 58 -2.66 3.25 1.53
C LEU A 58 -3.11 2.45 2.77
N PRO A 59 -3.82 3.07 3.75
CA PRO A 59 -4.41 2.32 4.86
C PRO A 59 -5.38 1.24 4.36
N LYS A 60 -5.47 0.13 5.09
CA LYS A 60 -6.44 -0.94 4.79
C LYS A 60 -7.87 -0.40 4.95
N GLY A 61 -8.79 -0.94 4.15
CA GLY A 61 -10.22 -0.62 4.25
C GLY A 61 -10.63 0.68 3.57
N ILE A 62 -9.76 1.30 2.75
CA ILE A 62 -10.13 2.41 1.88
C ILE A 62 -10.51 1.86 0.50
N ASP A 63 -11.72 2.16 0.04
CA ASP A 63 -12.17 1.84 -1.31
C ASP A 63 -12.07 3.08 -2.20
N TRP A 64 -11.14 3.06 -3.15
CA TRP A 64 -10.80 4.23 -3.98
C TRP A 64 -10.76 3.91 -5.48
N TYR A 65 -10.67 2.64 -5.84
CA TYR A 65 -10.52 2.18 -7.22
C TYR A 65 -11.90 1.85 -7.77
N HIS A 66 -12.65 2.88 -8.12
CA HIS A 66 -13.99 2.75 -8.68
C HIS A 66 -14.34 3.95 -9.55
N GLY A 67 -15.39 3.81 -10.36
CA GLY A 67 -15.98 4.90 -11.13
C GLY A 67 -14.98 5.52 -12.11
N LYS A 68 -14.77 6.85 -12.02
CA LYS A 68 -13.90 7.57 -12.96
C LYS A 68 -12.43 7.17 -12.88
N VAL A 69 -11.97 6.77 -11.70
CA VAL A 69 -10.58 6.33 -11.51
C VAL A 69 -10.39 5.00 -12.24
N GLU A 70 -11.20 4.01 -11.88
CA GLU A 70 -11.19 2.69 -12.53
C GLU A 70 -11.34 2.82 -14.05
N SER A 71 -12.33 3.58 -14.53
CA SER A 71 -12.53 3.79 -15.96
C SER A 71 -11.32 4.40 -16.67
N ALA A 72 -10.60 5.32 -16.03
CA ALA A 72 -9.41 5.93 -16.61
C ALA A 72 -8.23 4.96 -16.67
N PHE A 73 -8.04 4.14 -15.63
CA PHE A 73 -7.03 3.09 -15.61
C PHE A 73 -7.30 2.01 -16.66
N GLU A 74 -8.55 1.58 -16.81
CA GLU A 74 -8.93 0.55 -17.79
C GLU A 74 -8.81 1.00 -19.24
N GLN A 75 -8.93 2.31 -19.51
CA GLN A 75 -8.83 2.89 -20.86
C GLN A 75 -7.42 3.36 -21.21
N ALA A 76 -6.53 3.49 -20.24
CA ALA A 76 -5.18 3.98 -20.48
C ALA A 76 -4.34 2.90 -21.18
N ASP A 77 -3.65 3.30 -22.24
CA ASP A 77 -2.72 2.42 -22.95
C ASP A 77 -1.44 2.15 -22.14
N GLU A 78 -1.05 3.08 -21.26
CA GLU A 78 0.17 3.03 -20.46
C GLU A 78 -0.03 3.67 -19.08
N LEU A 79 0.63 3.09 -18.07
CA LEU A 79 0.79 3.68 -16.74
C LEU A 79 2.25 4.14 -16.57
N VAL A 80 2.45 5.44 -16.38
CA VAL A 80 3.76 6.03 -16.09
C VAL A 80 3.84 6.44 -14.63
N THR A 81 4.84 5.91 -13.92
CA THR A 81 5.15 6.23 -12.51
C THR A 81 6.50 6.93 -12.38
N GLU A 82 6.78 7.47 -11.20
CA GLU A 82 8.02 8.21 -10.92
C GLU A 82 9.27 7.33 -11.04
N ILE A 83 9.12 6.04 -10.72
CA ILE A 83 10.15 5.02 -10.84
C ILE A 83 9.69 4.05 -11.94
N PRO A 84 10.49 3.84 -13.00
CA PRO A 84 10.19 2.84 -14.02
C PRO A 84 10.09 1.44 -13.40
N GLU A 85 9.19 0.62 -13.93
CA GLU A 85 9.08 -0.78 -13.55
C GLU A 85 10.42 -1.51 -13.79
N GLY A 86 10.86 -2.30 -12.82
CA GLY A 86 12.13 -3.03 -12.85
C GLY A 86 13.34 -2.23 -12.34
N ALA A 87 13.18 -0.95 -12.01
CA ALA A 87 14.24 -0.11 -11.43
C ALA A 87 14.19 -0.01 -9.89
N GLU A 88 13.33 -0.80 -9.23
CA GLU A 88 13.03 -0.68 -7.79
C GLU A 88 14.25 -0.95 -6.91
N ALA A 89 15.15 -1.83 -7.35
CA ALA A 89 16.37 -2.15 -6.62
C ALA A 89 17.40 -0.99 -6.66
N GLU A 90 17.40 -0.19 -7.73
CA GLU A 90 18.34 0.93 -7.92
C GLU A 90 17.79 2.25 -7.38
N ALA A 91 16.46 2.38 -7.34
CA ALA A 91 15.76 3.60 -6.92
C ALA A 91 16.22 4.16 -5.57
N PRO A 92 16.42 3.37 -4.48
CA PRO A 92 16.86 3.93 -3.20
C PRO A 92 18.21 4.63 -3.29
N ALA A 93 19.17 4.07 -4.04
CA ALA A 93 20.49 4.65 -4.21
C ALA A 93 20.42 5.95 -5.04
N LEU A 94 19.58 5.97 -6.07
CA LEU A 94 19.33 7.17 -6.87
C LEU A 94 18.66 8.27 -6.04
N VAL A 95 17.68 7.93 -5.20
CA VAL A 95 17.01 8.90 -4.30
C VAL A 95 18.00 9.49 -3.31
N VAL A 96 18.88 8.69 -2.70
CA VAL A 96 19.92 9.23 -1.81
C VAL A 96 20.87 10.13 -2.57
N ARG A 97 21.30 9.73 -3.77
CA ARG A 97 22.28 10.46 -4.57
C ARG A 97 21.75 11.77 -5.14
N LEU A 98 20.49 11.79 -5.58
CA LEU A 98 19.89 12.91 -6.31
C LEU A 98 18.90 13.72 -5.47
N GLY A 99 18.31 13.11 -4.44
CA GLY A 99 17.30 13.73 -3.59
C GLY A 99 17.82 14.32 -2.28
N MET A 100 19.05 14.00 -1.86
CA MET A 100 19.66 14.58 -0.68
C MET A 100 20.58 15.75 -1.05
N LEU A 101 20.50 16.83 -0.28
CA LEU A 101 21.46 17.92 -0.38
C LEU A 101 22.86 17.46 0.10
N PRO A 102 23.94 18.11 -0.36
CA PRO A 102 25.28 17.86 0.14
C PRO A 102 25.36 18.00 1.66
N SER A 103 26.30 17.26 2.27
CA SER A 103 26.52 17.33 3.72
C SER A 103 26.80 18.76 4.17
N GLY A 104 26.03 19.24 5.15
CA GLY A 104 26.14 20.59 5.70
C GLY A 104 25.23 21.61 5.01
N GLU A 105 24.57 21.25 3.91
CA GLU A 105 23.51 22.06 3.31
C GLU A 105 22.13 21.68 3.84
N SER A 106 21.21 22.63 3.78
CA SER A 106 19.80 22.40 4.09
C SER A 106 18.91 23.24 3.18
N LEU A 107 17.64 22.87 3.06
CA LEU A 107 16.69 23.71 2.31
C LEU A 107 16.59 25.12 2.94
N ARG A 108 16.69 25.21 4.27
CA ARG A 108 16.68 26.49 5.00
C ARG A 108 17.80 27.43 4.56
N THR A 109 18.98 26.91 4.22
CA THR A 109 20.13 27.73 3.79
C THR A 109 20.00 28.22 2.35
N GLN A 110 19.12 27.62 1.55
CA GLN A 110 18.87 28.02 0.15
C GLN A 110 17.71 29.01 0.00
N MET A 111 16.87 29.16 1.04
CA MET A 111 15.77 30.14 1.07
C MET A 111 16.28 31.58 1.18
N ASP A 112 15.53 32.53 0.61
CA ASP A 112 15.69 33.93 0.98
C ASP A 112 15.12 34.23 2.38
N ALA A 113 15.23 35.49 2.83
CA ALA A 113 14.78 35.88 4.16
C ALA A 113 13.25 35.82 4.32
N ASP A 114 12.50 36.15 3.27
CA ASP A 114 11.04 36.19 3.31
C ASP A 114 10.47 34.77 3.28
N GLU A 115 11.04 33.90 2.45
CA GLU A 115 10.72 32.47 2.39
C GLU A 115 11.01 31.77 3.71
N ARG A 116 12.17 32.03 4.31
CA ARG A 116 12.56 31.42 5.60
C ARG A 116 11.61 31.84 6.72
N THR A 117 11.22 33.11 6.76
CA THR A 117 10.26 33.61 7.75
C THR A 117 8.91 32.91 7.63
N LYS A 118 8.40 32.74 6.40
CA LYS A 118 7.13 32.03 6.15
C LYS A 118 7.23 30.55 6.53
N TYR A 119 8.34 29.91 6.18
CA TYR A 119 8.59 28.51 6.48
C TYR A 119 8.64 28.26 8.00
N GLU A 120 9.36 29.09 8.76
CA GLU A 120 9.46 28.96 10.22
C GLU A 120 8.11 29.17 10.92
N ALA A 121 7.32 30.15 10.46
CA ALA A 121 5.97 30.37 10.97
C ALA A 121 5.04 29.16 10.70
N ALA A 122 5.17 28.53 9.54
CA ALA A 122 4.38 27.35 9.19
C ALA A 122 4.72 26.13 10.05
N LEU A 123 6.01 25.92 10.37
CA LEU A 123 6.44 24.84 11.26
C LEU A 123 5.93 25.04 12.68
N ALA A 124 6.10 26.26 13.23
CA ALA A 124 5.62 26.59 14.56
C ALA A 124 4.10 26.38 14.70
N GLY A 125 3.33 26.71 13.66
CA GLY A 125 1.89 26.48 13.61
C GLY A 125 1.48 25.00 13.61
N GLN A 126 2.39 24.09 13.24
CA GLN A 126 2.18 22.63 13.24
C GLN A 126 2.85 21.92 14.42
N GLY A 127 3.52 22.66 15.32
CA GLY A 127 4.24 22.10 16.46
C GLY A 127 5.54 21.38 16.09
N LEU A 128 6.14 21.72 14.94
CA LEU A 128 7.41 21.20 14.43
C LEU A 128 8.56 22.18 14.63
#